data_AF-A0A815EBQ9-F1
#
_entry.id   AF-A0A815EBQ9-F1
#
_cell.length_a   1.000
_cell.length_b   1.000
_cell.length_c   1.000
_cell.angle_alpha   90.00
_cell.angle_beta   90.00
_cell.angle_gamma   90.00
#
_symmetry.space_group_name_H-M   'P 1'
#
loop_
_entity.id
_entity.type
_entity.pdbx_description
1 polymer ?
#
loop_
_entity_poly.entity_id
_entity_poly.type
_entity_poly.pdbx_seq_one_letter_code
_entity_poly.pdbx_strand_id
1 'polypeptide(L)'
;MDGTFCTAPPNFDQMFIIQAISHGTCVYKNVQSRDLSSTYLDNIMIRSVIRQMMALALLPEQYIPSLFANLGQELNGSERNELSDLFKYFNDYWM
;
A
#
# COMPACT_ATOMS: atom_id res chain seq x y z
N MET A 1 -1.13 11.28 -20.60
CA MET A 1 -1.61 10.08 -19.87
C MET A 1 -1.03 8.87 -20.59
N ASP A 2 0.05 8.30 -20.06
CA ASP A 2 0.65 7.07 -20.58
C ASP A 2 -0.07 5.89 -19.92
N GLY A 3 -0.72 5.07 -20.76
CA GLY A 3 -1.54 3.94 -20.36
C GLY A 3 -0.75 2.64 -20.25
N THR A 4 0.02 2.47 -19.18
CA THR A 4 0.80 1.24 -18.94
C THR A 4 0.23 0.30 -17.87
N PHE A 5 -1.10 0.15 -17.79
CA PHE A 5 -1.75 -0.86 -16.91
C PHE A 5 -2.48 -1.99 -17.66
N CYS A 6 -2.27 -2.15 -18.97
CA CYS A 6 -3.20 -2.93 -19.80
C CYS A 6 -2.92 -4.43 -19.99
N THR A 7 -1.97 -5.07 -19.32
CA THR A 7 -1.85 -6.53 -19.43
C THR A 7 -1.45 -7.18 -18.12
N ALA A 8 -2.44 -7.76 -17.45
CA ALA A 8 -2.18 -8.76 -16.43
C ALA A 8 -1.48 -9.96 -17.06
N PRO A 9 -0.43 -10.52 -16.43
CA PRO A 9 0.27 -11.69 -16.94
C PRO A 9 -0.71 -12.86 -17.18
N PRO A 10 -0.52 -13.68 -18.22
CA PRO A 10 -1.46 -14.73 -18.61
C PRO A 10 -1.70 -15.84 -17.56
N ASN A 11 -0.95 -15.84 -16.45
CA ASN A 11 -1.09 -16.76 -15.32
C ASN A 11 -1.51 -16.07 -14.01
N PHE A 12 -1.91 -14.79 -14.07
CA PHE A 12 -2.38 -14.05 -12.90
C PHE A 12 -3.88 -14.28 -12.74
N ASP A 13 -4.26 -15.01 -11.68
CA ASP A 13 -5.65 -15.35 -11.40
C ASP A 13 -6.49 -14.08 -11.33
N GLN A 14 -7.60 -14.03 -12.07
CA GLN A 14 -8.48 -12.84 -12.15
C GLN A 14 -8.95 -12.38 -10.76
N MET A 15 -9.04 -13.31 -9.82
CA MET A 15 -9.41 -13.06 -8.43
C MET A 15 -8.37 -12.22 -7.68
N PHE A 16 -7.07 -12.44 -7.91
CA PHE A 16 -6.00 -11.60 -7.34
C PHE A 16 -6.03 -10.19 -7.93
N ILE A 17 -6.42 -10.04 -9.20
CA ILE A 17 -6.54 -8.73 -9.85
C ILE A 17 -7.70 -7.94 -9.24
N ILE A 18 -8.86 -8.57 -9.03
CA ILE A 18 -10.03 -7.92 -8.43
C ILE A 18 -9.73 -7.52 -6.97
N GLN A 19 -9.08 -8.40 -6.21
CA GLN A 19 -8.59 -8.06 -4.88
C GLN A 19 -7.59 -6.90 -4.92
N ALA A 20 -6.59 -6.92 -5.82
CA ALA A 20 -5.62 -5.84 -5.98
C ALA A 20 -6.28 -4.48 -6.19
N ILE A 21 -7.26 -4.43 -7.10
CA ILE A 21 -7.94 -3.20 -7.46
C ILE A 21 -8.81 -2.72 -6.30
N SER A 22 -9.59 -3.60 -5.67
CA SER A 22 -10.44 -3.25 -4.52
C SER A 22 -9.60 -2.75 -3.34
N HIS A 23 -8.54 -3.48 -3.02
CA HIS A 23 -7.65 -3.25 -1.90
C HIS A 23 -6.79 -2.00 -2.10
N GLY A 24 -6.17 -1.87 -3.28
CA GLY A 24 -5.41 -0.68 -3.67
C GLY A 24 -6.28 0.58 -3.68
N THR A 25 -7.53 0.47 -4.15
CA THR A 25 -8.46 1.60 -4.12
C THR A 25 -8.85 2.00 -2.70
N CYS A 26 -9.02 1.03 -1.78
CA CYS A 26 -9.34 1.30 -0.38
C CYS A 26 -8.18 2.03 0.33
N VAL A 27 -6.94 1.53 0.16
CA VAL A 27 -5.74 2.16 0.73
C VAL A 27 -5.55 3.57 0.15
N TYR A 28 -5.70 3.73 -1.17
CA TYR A 28 -5.54 5.03 -1.82
C TYR A 28 -6.60 6.06 -1.38
N LYS A 29 -7.86 5.64 -1.20
CA LYS A 29 -8.91 6.50 -0.62
C LYS A 29 -8.58 6.92 0.81
N ASN A 30 -7.98 6.02 1.60
CA ASN A 30 -7.56 6.32 2.97
C ASN A 30 -6.43 7.37 2.99
N VAL A 31 -5.45 7.24 2.09
CA VAL A 31 -4.39 8.25 1.88
C VAL A 31 -4.99 9.61 1.50
N GLN A 32 -5.97 9.64 0.59
CA GLN A 32 -6.64 10.88 0.21
C GLN A 32 -7.43 11.52 1.36
N SER A 33 -8.14 10.71 2.16
CA SER A 33 -8.95 11.20 3.29
C SER A 33 -8.14 11.79 4.44
N ARG A 34 -6.84 11.48 4.52
CA ARG A 34 -5.93 11.91 5.59
C ARG A 34 -5.00 13.05 5.18
N ASP A 35 -5.32 13.72 4.07
CA ASP A 35 -4.52 14.81 3.49
C ASP A 35 -3.07 14.43 3.14
N LEU A 36 -2.78 13.13 3.06
CA LEU A 36 -1.48 12.59 2.66
C LEU A 36 -1.27 12.63 1.14
N SER A 37 -2.18 13.28 0.39
CA SER A 37 -2.16 13.32 -1.08
C SER A 37 -0.94 14.08 -1.59
N SER A 38 -0.61 15.23 -0.99
CA SER A 38 0.59 16.02 -1.32
C SER A 38 1.85 15.25 -0.91
N THR A 39 1.90 14.75 0.32
CA THR A 39 3.01 13.95 0.84
C THR A 39 3.31 12.72 -0.02
N TYR A 40 2.28 12.02 -0.50
CA TYR A 40 2.42 10.90 -1.42
C TYR A 40 3.03 11.29 -2.78
N LEU A 41 2.69 12.48 -3.28
CA LEU A 41 3.20 12.99 -4.56
C LEU A 41 4.61 13.57 -4.45
N ASP A 42 4.97 14.13 -3.29
CA ASP A 42 6.21 14.86 -3.07
C ASP A 42 7.32 13.98 -2.47
N ASN A 43 6.96 13.01 -1.63
CA ASN A 43 7.93 12.13 -0.98
C ASN A 43 7.97 10.73 -1.64
N ILE A 44 9.09 10.41 -2.28
CA ILE A 44 9.31 9.13 -2.97
C ILE A 44 9.32 7.95 -1.98
N MET A 45 9.87 8.12 -0.77
CA MET A 45 9.95 7.06 0.25
C MET A 45 8.56 6.72 0.78
N ILE A 46 7.78 7.73 1.14
CA ILE A 46 6.39 7.55 1.58
C ILE A 46 5.54 6.88 0.49
N ARG A 47 5.71 7.31 -0.76
CA ARG A 47 5.05 6.68 -1.92
C ARG A 47 5.43 5.22 -2.09
N SER A 48 6.71 4.88 -1.90
CA SER A 48 7.22 3.51 -1.95
C SER A 48 6.55 2.65 -0.87
N VAL A 49 6.54 3.11 0.37
CA VAL A 49 5.95 2.39 1.50
C VAL A 49 4.44 2.19 1.32
N ILE A 50 3.71 3.20 0.86
CA ILE A 50 2.27 3.08 0.57
C ILE A 50 2.02 2.05 -0.55
N ARG A 51 2.87 2.01 -1.58
CA ARG A 51 2.78 0.97 -2.63
C ARG A 51 3.08 -0.42 -2.09
N GLN A 52 4.06 -0.55 -1.21
CA GLN A 52 4.38 -1.81 -0.56
C GLN A 52 3.19 -2.27 0.33
N MET A 53 2.52 -1.37 1.07
CA MET A 53 1.28 -1.70 1.80
C MET A 53 0.19 -2.23 0.88
N MET A 54 -0.02 -1.59 -0.28
CA MET A 54 -0.98 -2.07 -1.28
C MET A 54 -0.57 -3.44 -1.86
N ALA A 55 0.73 -3.72 -1.95
CA ALA A 55 1.23 -5.02 -2.41
C ALA A 55 1.08 -6.11 -1.33
N LEU A 56 1.18 -5.78 -0.04
CA LEU A 56 0.92 -6.74 1.05
C LEU A 56 -0.50 -7.32 0.98
N ALA A 57 -1.47 -6.51 0.57
CA ALA A 57 -2.85 -6.92 0.35
C ALA A 57 -3.05 -7.98 -0.74
N LEU A 58 -2.00 -8.32 -1.50
CA LEU A 58 -1.99 -9.34 -2.55
C LEU A 58 -1.28 -10.62 -2.17
N LEU A 59 -0.62 -10.64 -1.01
CA LEU A 59 0.13 -11.79 -0.56
C LEU A 59 -0.75 -12.73 0.25
N PRO A 60 -0.45 -14.04 0.28
CA PRO A 60 -1.09 -14.96 1.22
C PRO A 60 -0.93 -14.49 2.67
N GLU A 61 -1.99 -14.58 3.46
CA GLU A 61 -2.09 -14.04 4.83
C GLU A 61 -0.91 -14.43 5.73
N GLN A 62 -0.40 -15.65 5.58
CA GLN A 62 0.75 -16.18 6.31
C GLN A 62 2.04 -15.35 6.16
N TYR A 63 2.19 -14.57 5.08
CA TYR A 63 3.36 -13.72 4.84
C TYR A 63 3.16 -12.27 5.27
N ILE A 64 1.91 -11.84 5.48
CA ILE A 64 1.57 -10.43 5.76
C ILE A 64 2.24 -9.94 7.05
N PRO A 65 2.20 -10.64 8.21
CA PRO A 65 2.79 -10.13 9.45
C PRO A 65 4.31 -9.94 9.37
N SER A 66 5.00 -10.89 8.74
CA SER A 66 6.47 -10.85 8.61
C SER A 66 6.92 -9.69 7.72
N LEU A 67 6.22 -9.46 6.60
CA LEU A 67 6.56 -8.39 5.68
C LEU A 67 6.11 -7.02 6.20
N PHE A 68 4.97 -6.95 6.90
CA PHE A 68 4.50 -5.73 7.56
C PHE A 68 5.46 -5.26 8.67
N ALA A 69 6.06 -6.18 9.43
CA ALA A 69 7.06 -5.83 10.46
C ALA A 69 8.33 -5.19 9.88
N ASN A 70 8.66 -5.48 8.62
CA ASN A 70 9.80 -4.90 7.90
C ASN A 70 9.44 -3.64 7.11
N LEU A 71 8.15 -3.32 7.00
CA LEU A 71 7.65 -2.20 6.23
C LEU A 71 8.02 -0.86 6.89
N GLY A 72 8.58 0.06 6.10
CA GLY A 72 8.90 1.41 6.56
C GLY A 72 10.12 1.52 7.49
N GLN A 73 10.99 0.50 7.57
CA GLN A 73 12.29 0.62 8.26
C GLN A 73 13.22 1.64 7.60
N GLU A 74 13.00 1.90 6.31
CA GLU A 74 13.71 2.90 5.51
C GLU A 74 13.23 4.34 5.75
N LEU A 75 12.13 4.53 6.49
CA LEU A 75 11.58 5.85 6.80
C LEU A 75 12.32 6.50 7.96
N ASN A 76 12.53 7.81 7.88
CA ASN A 76 13.00 8.59 9.01
C ASN A 76 11.87 8.84 10.03
N GLY A 77 12.22 9.39 11.21
CA GLY A 77 11.25 9.59 12.30
C GLY A 77 10.08 10.51 11.94
N SER A 78 10.28 11.50 11.07
CA SER A 78 9.20 12.40 10.61
C SER A 78 8.24 11.67 9.69
N GLU A 79 8.78 10.97 8.69
CA GLU A 79 7.99 10.21 7.71
C GLU A 79 7.21 9.07 8.37
N ARG A 80 7.82 8.42 9.37
CA ARG A 80 7.14 7.37 10.14
C ARG A 80 6.00 7.92 10.99
N ASN A 81 6.14 9.13 11.53
CA ASN A 81 5.05 9.80 12.24
C ASN A 81 3.92 10.19 11.30
N GLU A 82 4.23 10.71 10.11
CA GLU A 82 3.23 11.03 9.07
C GLU A 82 2.41 9.80 8.65
N LEU A 83 3.03 8.62 8.64
CA LEU A 83 2.38 7.36 8.28
C LEU A 83 1.82 6.57 9.46
N SER A 84 2.02 7.02 10.71
CA SER A 84 1.66 6.27 11.92
C SER A 84 0.19 5.82 11.94
N ASP A 85 -0.68 6.74 11.54
CA ASP A 85 -2.11 6.58 11.41
C ASP A 85 -2.52 5.58 10.33
N LEU A 86 -1.76 5.52 9.24
CA LEU A 86 -1.97 4.56 8.15
C LEU A 86 -1.47 3.16 8.55
N PHE A 87 -0.33 3.07 9.24
CA PHE A 87 0.14 1.81 9.82
C PHE A 87 -0.85 1.24 10.81
N LYS A 88 -1.43 2.08 11.67
CA LYS A 88 -2.48 1.68 12.61
C LYS A 88 -3.72 1.17 11.87
N TYR A 89 -4.21 1.90 10.87
CA TYR A 89 -5.33 1.45 10.06
C TYR A 89 -5.05 0.10 9.38
N PHE A 90 -3.86 -0.08 8.82
CA PHE A 90 -3.51 -1.35 8.19
C PHE A 90 -3.49 -2.49 9.22
N ASN A 91 -2.90 -2.26 10.39
CA ASN A 91 -2.88 -3.24 11.47
C ASN A 91 -4.29 -3.60 11.98
N ASP A 92 -5.18 -2.63 12.14
CA ASP A 92 -6.52 -2.85 12.73
C ASP A 92 -7.51 -3.57 11.79
N TYR A 93 -7.28 -3.49 10.46
CA TYR A 93 -8.22 -4.00 9.46
C TYR A 93 -7.66 -5.14 8.61
N TRP A 94 -6.35 -5.41 8.64
CA TRP A 94 -5.68 -6.38 7.76
C TRP A 94 -4.82 -7.43 8.48
N MET A 95 -4.55 -7.25 9.77
CA MET A 95 -3.87 -8.24 10.62
C MET A 95 -4.83 -8.79 11.67
#